data_AF-A0A7C5NTE1-F1
#
_entry.id   AF-A0A7C5NTE1-F1
#
_cell.length_a   1.000
_cell.length_b   1.000
_cell.length_c   1.000
_cell.angle_alpha   90.00
_cell.angle_beta   90.00
_cell.angle_gamma   90.00
#
_symmetry.space_group_name_H-M   'P 1'
#
loop_
_entity.id
_entity.type
_entity.pdbx_description
1 polymer ?
#
loop_
_entity_poly.entity_id
_entity_poly.type
_entity_poly.pdbx_seq_one_letter_code
_entity_poly.pdbx_strand_id
1 'polypeptide(L)'
;METFEIKEQVKLHLGRCLELVIDGIQFRLLRSFISVAIVGLAVAFMSAVLSKSLIERQITISVDKHTYPRRLLVLWLNRLSIPITEYEIAGILAECTPSDMRWKEFIQWGGCTESELRALQEVVKKERKYLRFFEELSERTRRAMVGQVEGYQIFHQLQNPDVFEKFESELKWTGKKFPGSVSEFKEFIDSWHATLPLRKKIIQGHTEAIARAKEFIGTRPVQEVIAEWNKDAKAKLETAGFYISPDELETVTDEARKNLKFKKVIEWFENPAFRNRFASSYRFKDKSKLTTDLIFTYAVTESGAERVMKILKEVNVPVDMKAEELCRTAQQYLEDKRLTEMETSVSALKYEQRILGFSSRVLWLILVSMLVCIVGVTNAMLMSVTERFKEIATMKCLGATDGFIMIHFMLESSLLGTAGGILGAVLGLVLGILSASSVYGTLALKNLSLLSLLGSALASIVCGLLISIISAVYPARVAARLAPMEAMRVE
;
A
#
# COMPACT_ATOMS: atom_id res chain seq x y z
N MET A 1 48.08 -60.76 5.78
CA MET A 1 47.25 -59.57 5.52
C MET A 1 48.11 -58.37 5.85
N GLU A 2 48.65 -57.69 4.84
CA GLU A 2 49.33 -56.41 5.06
C GLU A 2 48.28 -55.38 5.47
N THR A 3 48.37 -54.89 6.70
CA THR A 3 47.57 -53.78 7.19
C THR A 3 48.14 -52.49 6.63
N PHE A 4 47.52 -51.96 5.59
CA PHE A 4 47.85 -50.63 5.08
C PHE A 4 47.35 -49.58 6.08
N GLU A 5 48.27 -48.91 6.77
CA GLU A 5 47.97 -47.69 7.52
C GLU A 5 47.66 -46.57 6.52
N ILE A 6 46.38 -46.31 6.31
CA ILE A 6 45.93 -45.16 5.52
C ILE A 6 46.19 -43.91 6.37
N LYS A 7 47.24 -43.16 6.05
CA LYS A 7 47.50 -41.83 6.64
C LYS A 7 46.23 -40.98 6.60
N GLU A 8 45.99 -40.20 7.66
CA GLU A 8 44.92 -39.20 7.67
C GLU A 8 45.01 -38.34 6.41
N GLN A 9 43.91 -38.32 5.64
CA GLN A 9 43.82 -37.52 4.42
C GLN A 9 44.04 -36.05 4.74
N VAL A 10 44.85 -35.37 3.92
CA VAL A 10 45.13 -33.94 4.07
C VAL A 10 43.83 -33.16 3.88
N LYS A 11 43.23 -32.71 4.98
CA LYS A 11 42.10 -31.77 4.95
C LYS A 11 42.67 -30.38 4.71
N LEU A 12 42.46 -29.84 3.50
CA LEU A 12 42.80 -28.45 3.22
C LEU A 12 41.97 -27.52 4.10
N HIS A 13 42.62 -26.54 4.72
CA HIS A 13 41.94 -25.51 5.50
C HIS A 13 41.03 -24.68 4.59
N LEU A 14 39.91 -24.17 5.12
CA LEU A 14 38.89 -23.44 4.34
C LEU A 14 39.47 -22.28 3.52
N GLY A 15 40.49 -21.60 4.06
CA GLY A 15 41.19 -20.51 3.36
C GLY A 15 41.90 -20.97 2.09
N ARG A 16 42.53 -22.15 2.09
CA ARG A 16 43.22 -22.68 0.90
C ARG A 16 42.22 -23.16 -0.15
N CYS A 17 41.06 -23.67 0.27
CA CYS A 17 39.95 -23.96 -0.65
C CYS A 17 39.45 -22.68 -1.34
N LEU A 18 39.32 -21.59 -0.58
CA LEU A 18 38.84 -20.31 -1.11
C LEU A 18 39.83 -19.69 -2.10
N GLU A 19 41.14 -19.76 -1.82
CA GLU A 19 42.19 -19.33 -2.73
C GLU A 19 42.15 -20.10 -4.06
N LEU A 20 42.05 -21.44 -4.00
CA LEU A 20 41.91 -22.28 -5.19
C LEU A 20 40.65 -21.96 -6.00
N VAL A 21 39.55 -21.61 -5.34
CA VAL A 21 38.31 -21.19 -6.01
C VAL A 21 38.52 -19.84 -6.71
N ILE A 22 39.15 -18.86 -6.05
CA ILE A 22 39.41 -17.54 -6.63
C ILE A 22 40.31 -17.65 -7.86
N ASP A 23 41.40 -18.41 -7.76
CA ASP A 23 42.30 -18.64 -8.90
C ASP A 23 41.55 -19.30 -10.06
N GLY A 24 40.72 -20.32 -9.75
CA GLY A 24 39.87 -20.99 -10.73
C GLY A 24 38.85 -20.07 -11.42
N ILE A 25 38.37 -19.03 -10.72
CA ILE A 25 37.48 -17.99 -11.27
C ILE A 25 38.26 -17.03 -12.18
N GLN A 26 39.48 -16.62 -11.80
CA GLN A 26 40.31 -15.69 -12.58
C GLN A 26 40.73 -16.25 -13.95
N PHE A 27 41.02 -17.55 -14.04
CA PHE A 27 41.32 -18.19 -15.32
C PHE A 27 40.10 -18.29 -16.25
N ARG A 28 38.88 -18.15 -15.72
CA ARG A 28 37.61 -18.36 -16.45
C ARG A 28 36.64 -17.19 -16.28
N LEU A 29 37.17 -15.96 -16.36
CA LEU A 29 36.40 -14.73 -16.15
C LEU A 29 35.12 -14.65 -16.99
N LEU A 30 35.15 -15.09 -18.25
CA LEU A 30 34.01 -14.95 -19.16
C LEU A 30 32.79 -15.81 -18.74
N ARG A 31 32.99 -17.04 -18.22
CA ARG A 31 31.89 -17.84 -17.69
C ARG A 31 31.45 -17.38 -16.31
N SER A 32 32.40 -17.05 -15.44
CA SER A 32 32.11 -16.48 -14.13
C SER A 32 31.23 -15.24 -14.29
N PHE A 33 31.52 -14.42 -15.30
CA PHE A 33 30.69 -13.28 -15.71
C PHE A 33 29.28 -13.70 -16.15
N ILE A 34 29.11 -14.72 -16.99
CA ILE A 34 27.77 -15.22 -17.37
C ILE A 34 26.95 -15.64 -16.16
N SER A 35 27.55 -16.40 -15.23
CA SER A 35 26.85 -16.87 -14.01
C SER A 35 26.46 -15.69 -13.11
N VAL A 36 27.39 -14.75 -12.91
CA VAL A 36 27.15 -13.50 -12.17
C VAL A 36 26.07 -12.65 -12.84
N ALA A 37 26.03 -12.60 -14.18
CA ALA A 37 25.03 -11.84 -14.93
C ALA A 37 23.63 -12.47 -14.82
N ILE A 38 23.51 -13.80 -14.89
CA ILE A 38 22.23 -14.51 -14.72
C ILE A 38 21.67 -14.24 -13.32
N VAL A 39 22.48 -14.44 -12.28
CA VAL A 39 22.09 -14.16 -10.89
C VAL A 39 21.79 -12.68 -10.71
N GLY A 40 22.66 -11.81 -11.24
CA GLY A 40 22.53 -10.36 -11.13
C GLY A 40 21.24 -9.83 -11.75
N LEU A 41 20.82 -10.36 -12.90
CA LEU A 41 19.57 -9.94 -13.56
C LEU A 41 18.34 -10.37 -12.75
N ALA A 42 18.31 -11.60 -12.25
CA ALA A 42 17.21 -12.11 -11.43
C ALA A 42 17.11 -11.36 -10.09
N VAL A 43 18.25 -11.12 -9.44
CA VAL A 43 18.31 -10.33 -8.20
C VAL A 43 17.99 -8.87 -8.46
N ALA A 44 18.39 -8.30 -9.60
CA ALA A 44 18.00 -6.93 -9.98
C ALA A 44 16.50 -6.79 -10.16
N PHE A 45 15.85 -7.74 -10.83
CA PHE A 45 14.41 -7.76 -10.97
C PHE A 45 13.72 -7.83 -9.60
N MET A 46 14.14 -8.76 -8.74
CA MET A 46 13.59 -8.91 -7.39
C MET A 46 13.81 -7.65 -6.53
N SER A 47 15.02 -7.10 -6.54
CA SER A 47 15.40 -5.88 -5.81
C SER A 47 14.61 -4.66 -6.29
N ALA A 48 14.41 -4.51 -7.61
CA ALA A 48 13.58 -3.45 -8.18
C ALA A 48 12.12 -3.55 -7.72
N VAL A 49 11.58 -4.77 -7.68
CA VAL A 49 10.21 -5.02 -7.23
C VAL A 49 10.05 -4.78 -5.73
N LEU A 50 11.00 -5.23 -4.92
CA LEU A 50 11.02 -5.00 -3.46
C LEU A 50 11.13 -3.52 -3.12
N SER A 51 12.11 -2.83 -3.71
CA SER A 51 12.34 -1.41 -3.45
C SER A 51 11.14 -0.57 -3.88
N LYS A 52 10.55 -0.84 -5.05
CA LYS A 52 9.31 -0.18 -5.49
C LYS A 52 8.17 -0.41 -4.50
N SER A 53 7.93 -1.63 -4.05
CA SER A 53 6.85 -1.94 -3.08
C SER A 53 7.05 -1.21 -1.74
N LEU A 54 8.29 -1.15 -1.25
CA LEU A 54 8.60 -0.40 -0.02
C LEU A 54 8.39 1.10 -0.19
N ILE A 55 8.80 1.67 -1.32
CA ILE A 55 8.58 3.09 -1.65
C ILE A 55 7.07 3.38 -1.72
N GLU A 56 6.29 2.55 -2.44
CA GLU A 56 4.84 2.68 -2.53
C GLU A 56 4.17 2.63 -1.14
N ARG A 57 4.61 1.71 -0.27
CA ARG A 57 4.10 1.60 1.10
C ARG A 57 4.40 2.85 1.92
N GLN A 58 5.63 3.37 1.84
CA GLN A 58 6.02 4.60 2.55
C GLN A 58 5.25 5.82 2.04
N ILE A 59 5.08 5.93 0.71
CA ILE A 59 4.25 6.97 0.10
C ILE A 59 2.80 6.83 0.59
N THR A 60 2.25 5.62 0.65
CA THR A 60 0.88 5.38 1.13
C THR A 60 0.71 5.85 2.57
N ILE A 61 1.64 5.49 3.46
CA ILE A 61 1.61 5.93 4.87
C ILE A 61 1.75 7.45 4.97
N SER A 62 2.67 8.03 4.19
CA SER A 62 2.90 9.48 4.17
C SER A 62 1.66 10.22 3.67
N VAL A 63 1.08 9.81 2.55
CA VAL A 63 -0.16 10.38 2.01
C VAL A 63 -1.28 10.23 3.03
N ASP A 64 -1.46 9.06 3.64
CA ASP A 64 -2.50 8.84 4.66
C ASP A 64 -2.36 9.80 5.83
N LYS A 65 -1.14 10.01 6.33
CA LYS A 65 -0.86 10.94 7.43
C LYS A 65 -1.21 12.38 7.07
N HIS A 66 -0.91 12.81 5.84
CA HIS A 66 -1.21 14.17 5.40
C HIS A 66 -2.67 14.38 5.01
N THR A 67 -3.36 13.36 4.49
CA THR A 67 -4.79 13.46 4.12
C THR A 67 -5.72 13.20 5.30
N TYR A 68 -5.23 12.64 6.41
CA TYR A 68 -6.02 12.36 7.60
C TYR A 68 -6.76 13.60 8.16
N PRO A 69 -6.11 14.75 8.42
CA PRO A 69 -6.80 15.95 8.93
C PRO A 69 -7.94 16.40 8.01
N ARG A 70 -7.71 16.35 6.71
CA ARG A 70 -8.70 16.73 5.70
C ARG A 70 -9.90 15.78 5.68
N ARG A 71 -9.65 14.47 5.67
CA ARG A 71 -10.72 13.45 5.75
C ARG A 71 -11.52 13.60 7.05
N LEU A 72 -10.83 13.89 8.15
CA LEU A 72 -11.45 14.13 9.44
C LEU A 72 -12.35 15.39 9.41
N LEU A 73 -11.88 16.50 8.83
CA LEU A 73 -12.70 17.70 8.63
C LEU A 73 -13.95 17.42 7.79
N VAL A 74 -13.81 16.75 6.65
CA VAL A 74 -14.95 16.39 5.78
C VAL A 74 -15.94 15.49 6.53
N LEU A 75 -15.44 14.52 7.30
CA LEU A 75 -16.25 13.66 8.13
C LEU A 75 -17.04 14.47 9.17
N TRP A 76 -16.41 15.43 9.85
CA TRP A 76 -17.10 16.31 10.80
C TRP A 76 -18.10 17.26 10.15
N LEU A 77 -17.79 17.81 8.98
CA LEU A 77 -18.74 18.60 8.19
C LEU A 77 -19.99 17.80 7.84
N ASN A 78 -19.81 16.56 7.38
CA ASN A 78 -20.93 15.67 7.06
C ASN A 78 -21.72 15.29 8.32
N ARG A 79 -21.05 14.93 9.41
CA ARG A 79 -21.69 14.58 10.69
C ARG A 79 -22.60 15.68 11.23
N LEU A 80 -22.21 16.93 11.08
CA LEU A 80 -22.98 18.08 11.57
C LEU A 80 -24.04 18.58 10.58
N SER A 81 -24.02 18.11 9.33
CA SER A 81 -24.86 18.66 8.26
C SER A 81 -25.87 17.66 7.71
N ILE A 82 -25.51 16.37 7.66
CA ILE A 82 -26.24 15.32 6.95
C ILE A 82 -26.65 14.23 7.96
N PRO A 83 -27.94 13.85 8.03
CA PRO A 83 -28.38 12.73 8.85
C PRO A 83 -27.66 11.43 8.48
N ILE A 84 -27.28 10.66 9.49
CA ILE A 84 -26.64 9.36 9.31
C ILE A 84 -27.59 8.37 8.62
N THR A 85 -27.05 7.57 7.72
CA THR A 85 -27.79 6.54 6.98
C THR A 85 -27.72 5.17 7.65
N GLU A 86 -28.65 4.26 7.33
CA GLU A 86 -28.58 2.86 7.79
C GLU A 86 -27.26 2.18 7.38
N TYR A 87 -26.75 2.55 6.20
CA TYR A 87 -25.48 2.03 5.68
C TYR A 87 -24.30 2.45 6.54
N GLU A 88 -24.22 3.73 6.91
CA GLU A 88 -23.16 4.26 7.76
C GLU A 88 -23.24 3.70 9.18
N ILE A 89 -24.44 3.52 9.73
CA ILE A 89 -24.62 2.86 11.04
C ILE A 89 -24.01 1.47 11.02
N ALA A 90 -24.35 0.65 10.01
CA ALA A 90 -23.78 -0.69 9.85
C ALA A 90 -22.26 -0.65 9.68
N GLY A 91 -21.75 0.22 8.80
CA GLY A 91 -20.33 0.35 8.55
C GLY A 91 -19.52 0.72 9.80
N ILE A 92 -19.98 1.71 10.55
CA ILE A 92 -19.29 2.20 11.75
C ILE A 92 -19.40 1.19 12.89
N LEU A 93 -20.60 0.64 13.16
CA LEU A 93 -20.78 -0.31 14.26
C LEU A 93 -20.05 -1.64 14.03
N ALA A 94 -19.82 -2.05 12.78
CA ALA A 94 -19.07 -3.26 12.48
C ALA A 94 -17.62 -3.19 12.99
N GLU A 95 -17.03 -2.00 13.03
CA GLU A 95 -15.62 -1.77 13.36
C GLU A 95 -15.42 -1.09 14.73
N CYS A 96 -16.47 -0.50 15.29
CA CYS A 96 -16.47 0.22 16.57
C CYS A 96 -16.29 -0.73 17.78
N THR A 97 -15.59 -0.27 18.80
CA THR A 97 -15.44 -0.93 20.10
C THR A 97 -16.18 -0.18 21.20
N PRO A 98 -16.57 -0.84 22.32
CA PRO A 98 -17.25 -0.14 23.42
C PRO A 98 -16.46 1.01 24.06
N SER A 99 -15.13 1.02 23.90
CA SER A 99 -14.25 2.11 24.34
C SER A 99 -14.32 3.35 23.44
N ASP A 100 -14.80 3.23 22.22
CA ASP A 100 -14.79 4.32 21.24
C ASP A 100 -15.84 5.39 21.57
N MET A 101 -15.51 6.64 21.29
CA MET A 101 -16.44 7.76 21.49
C MET A 101 -17.72 7.60 20.64
N ARG A 102 -17.58 7.03 19.43
CA ARG A 102 -18.70 6.72 18.52
C ARG A 102 -19.71 5.75 19.13
N TRP A 103 -19.26 4.85 20.01
CA TRP A 103 -20.15 3.94 20.73
C TRP A 103 -21.10 4.69 21.65
N LYS A 104 -20.57 5.68 22.39
CA LYS A 104 -21.36 6.54 23.29
C LYS A 104 -22.39 7.37 22.54
N GLU A 105 -22.02 7.84 21.35
CA GLU A 105 -22.93 8.57 20.47
C GLU A 105 -24.14 7.74 20.07
N PHE A 106 -23.93 6.49 19.63
CA PHE A 106 -25.03 5.61 19.25
C PHE A 106 -25.97 5.29 20.42
N ILE A 107 -25.44 5.13 21.63
CA ILE A 107 -26.23 4.99 22.85
C ILE A 107 -27.09 6.24 23.08
N GLN A 108 -26.49 7.42 22.98
CA GLN A 108 -27.18 8.68 23.22
C GLN A 108 -28.24 8.98 22.15
N TRP A 109 -27.94 8.76 20.87
CA TRP A 109 -28.90 8.97 19.77
C TRP A 109 -30.02 7.93 19.78
N GLY A 110 -29.69 6.66 20.05
CA GLY A 110 -30.67 5.58 20.08
C GLY A 110 -31.53 5.55 21.34
N GLY A 111 -31.10 6.22 22.41
CA GLY A 111 -31.70 6.09 23.74
C GLY A 111 -31.73 4.63 24.22
N CYS A 112 -30.70 3.87 23.87
CA CYS A 112 -30.64 2.42 24.06
C CYS A 112 -29.62 2.02 25.14
N THR A 113 -29.74 0.81 25.66
CA THR A 113 -28.75 0.26 26.60
C THR A 113 -27.53 -0.28 25.85
N GLU A 114 -26.39 -0.42 26.55
CA GLU A 114 -25.19 -1.03 25.97
C GLU A 114 -25.46 -2.46 25.47
N SER A 115 -26.36 -3.19 26.14
CA SER A 115 -26.75 -4.55 25.74
C SER A 115 -27.49 -4.58 24.40
N GLU A 116 -28.40 -3.63 24.16
CA GLU A 116 -29.15 -3.49 22.90
C GLU A 116 -28.20 -3.11 21.76
N LEU A 117 -27.25 -2.21 22.01
CA LEU A 117 -26.27 -1.81 21.00
C LEU A 117 -25.30 -2.95 20.66
N ARG A 118 -24.88 -3.77 21.64
CA ARG A 118 -24.10 -4.99 21.39
C ARG A 118 -24.88 -6.01 20.56
N ALA A 119 -26.16 -6.20 20.82
CA ALA A 119 -27.00 -7.08 20.00
C ALA A 119 -27.09 -6.58 18.55
N LEU A 120 -27.26 -5.27 18.35
CA LEU A 120 -27.21 -4.65 17.02
C LEU A 120 -25.85 -4.88 16.33
N GLN A 121 -24.74 -4.70 17.05
CA GLN A 121 -23.40 -4.89 16.51
C GLN A 121 -23.17 -6.34 16.01
N GLU A 122 -23.62 -7.35 16.75
CA GLU A 122 -23.46 -8.76 16.34
C GLU A 122 -24.23 -9.07 15.05
N VAL A 123 -25.43 -8.50 14.89
CA VAL A 123 -26.20 -8.58 13.64
C VAL A 123 -25.46 -7.88 12.51
N VAL A 124 -24.95 -6.67 12.73
CA VAL A 124 -24.18 -5.88 11.74
C VAL A 124 -22.90 -6.61 11.28
N LYS A 125 -22.20 -7.31 12.16
CA LYS A 125 -21.02 -8.12 11.77
C LYS A 125 -21.39 -9.25 10.82
N LYS A 126 -22.52 -9.93 11.06
CA LYS A 126 -23.07 -10.96 10.16
C LYS A 126 -23.55 -10.35 8.84
N GLU A 127 -24.15 -9.16 8.90
CA GLU A 127 -24.63 -8.41 7.74
C GLU A 127 -23.53 -8.21 6.69
N ARG A 128 -22.33 -7.76 7.10
CA ARG A 128 -21.18 -7.57 6.19
C ARG A 128 -20.69 -8.88 5.56
N LYS A 129 -20.79 -10.00 6.29
CA LYS A 129 -20.42 -11.33 5.79
C LYS A 129 -21.37 -11.80 4.68
N TYR A 130 -22.68 -11.64 4.87
CA TYR A 130 -23.67 -12.03 3.86
C TYR A 130 -23.71 -11.07 2.67
N LEU A 131 -23.57 -9.76 2.91
CA LEU A 131 -23.55 -8.77 1.84
C LEU A 131 -22.42 -9.02 0.85
N ARG A 132 -21.21 -9.34 1.37
CA ARG A 132 -20.05 -9.67 0.54
C ARG A 132 -20.31 -10.84 -0.41
N PHE A 133 -21.05 -11.86 0.03
CA PHE A 133 -21.42 -12.97 -0.84
C PHE A 133 -22.22 -12.49 -2.05
N PHE A 134 -23.22 -11.61 -1.84
CA PHE A 134 -24.03 -11.08 -2.93
C PHE A 134 -23.25 -10.13 -3.85
N GLU A 135 -22.32 -9.34 -3.30
CA GLU A 135 -21.45 -8.43 -4.07
C GLU A 135 -20.42 -9.18 -4.94
N GLU A 136 -19.98 -10.36 -4.53
CA GLU A 136 -19.06 -11.21 -5.31
C GLU A 136 -19.76 -11.96 -6.46
N LEU A 137 -21.10 -11.99 -6.50
CA LEU A 137 -21.86 -12.61 -7.58
C LEU A 137 -21.84 -11.74 -8.85
N SER A 138 -21.85 -12.40 -10.01
CA SER A 138 -22.13 -11.69 -11.26
C SER A 138 -23.52 -11.05 -11.23
N GLU A 139 -23.67 -9.88 -11.86
CA GLU A 139 -24.94 -9.14 -11.91
C GLU A 139 -26.12 -10.04 -12.36
N ARG A 140 -25.90 -10.90 -13.36
CA ARG A 140 -26.89 -11.86 -13.85
C ARG A 140 -27.30 -12.86 -12.76
N THR A 141 -26.33 -13.41 -12.03
CA THR A 141 -26.60 -14.40 -10.97
C THR A 141 -27.31 -13.76 -9.78
N ARG A 142 -26.84 -12.58 -9.35
CA ARG A 142 -27.49 -11.82 -8.28
C ARG A 142 -28.94 -11.49 -8.63
N ARG A 143 -29.20 -11.02 -9.86
CA ARG A 143 -30.56 -10.73 -10.33
C ARG A 143 -31.48 -11.93 -10.37
N ALA A 144 -30.96 -13.11 -10.72
CA ALA A 144 -31.74 -14.35 -10.67
C ALA A 144 -32.18 -14.67 -9.24
N MET A 145 -31.26 -14.55 -8.28
CA MET A 145 -31.47 -14.89 -6.87
C MET A 145 -32.37 -13.89 -6.13
N VAL A 146 -32.07 -12.58 -6.22
CA VAL A 146 -32.67 -11.55 -5.36
C VAL A 146 -33.31 -10.41 -6.13
N GLY A 147 -33.35 -10.46 -7.47
CA GLY A 147 -33.93 -9.39 -8.29
C GLY A 147 -33.00 -8.19 -8.51
N GLN A 148 -33.56 -7.03 -8.86
CA GLN A 148 -32.77 -5.85 -9.24
C GLN A 148 -32.26 -5.00 -8.05
N VAL A 149 -32.44 -5.45 -6.81
CA VAL A 149 -32.01 -4.72 -5.61
C VAL A 149 -30.52 -4.89 -5.31
N GLU A 150 -29.93 -3.86 -4.71
CA GLU A 150 -28.51 -3.78 -4.37
C GLU A 150 -28.30 -3.39 -2.90
N GLY A 151 -27.13 -3.73 -2.36
CA GLY A 151 -26.77 -3.40 -0.99
C GLY A 151 -27.76 -3.99 0.02
N TYR A 152 -28.09 -3.22 1.05
CA TYR A 152 -28.97 -3.64 2.14
C TYR A 152 -30.43 -3.85 1.74
N GLN A 153 -30.84 -3.38 0.56
CA GLN A 153 -32.19 -3.65 0.03
C GLN A 153 -32.42 -5.14 -0.24
N ILE A 154 -31.34 -5.92 -0.44
CA ILE A 154 -31.39 -7.37 -0.59
C ILE A 154 -32.06 -8.01 0.64
N PHE A 155 -31.69 -7.58 1.85
CA PHE A 155 -32.24 -8.15 3.09
C PHE A 155 -33.71 -7.77 3.29
N HIS A 156 -34.14 -6.58 2.86
CA HIS A 156 -35.55 -6.22 2.82
C HIS A 156 -36.33 -7.12 1.87
N GLN A 157 -35.79 -7.40 0.68
CA GLN A 157 -36.51 -8.21 -0.30
C GLN A 157 -36.60 -9.69 0.10
N LEU A 158 -35.55 -10.22 0.75
CA LEU A 158 -35.50 -11.59 1.25
C LEU A 158 -36.38 -11.86 2.48
N GLN A 159 -37.03 -10.85 3.04
CA GLN A 159 -38.09 -11.04 4.04
C GLN A 159 -39.37 -11.59 3.42
N ASN A 160 -39.57 -11.39 2.11
CA ASN A 160 -40.71 -12.00 1.42
C ASN A 160 -40.45 -13.51 1.25
N PRO A 161 -41.31 -14.39 1.81
CA PRO A 161 -41.15 -15.84 1.69
C PRO A 161 -40.96 -16.33 0.25
N ASP A 162 -41.71 -15.76 -0.70
CA ASP A 162 -41.65 -16.17 -2.12
C ASP A 162 -40.27 -15.89 -2.73
N VAL A 163 -39.66 -14.75 -2.35
CA VAL A 163 -38.33 -14.36 -2.81
C VAL A 163 -37.27 -15.23 -2.13
N PHE A 164 -37.45 -15.56 -0.86
CA PHE A 164 -36.52 -16.42 -0.12
C PHE A 164 -36.50 -17.85 -0.68
N GLU A 165 -37.65 -18.42 -1.02
CA GLU A 165 -37.74 -19.73 -1.68
C GLU A 165 -37.04 -19.72 -3.04
N LYS A 166 -37.25 -18.66 -3.83
CA LYS A 166 -36.55 -18.47 -5.09
C LYS A 166 -35.04 -18.41 -4.88
N PHE A 167 -34.56 -17.62 -3.91
CA PHE A 167 -33.15 -17.57 -3.55
C PHE A 167 -32.59 -18.95 -3.19
N GLU A 168 -33.30 -19.75 -2.38
CA GLU A 168 -32.86 -21.09 -1.98
C GLU A 168 -32.76 -22.03 -3.19
N SER A 169 -33.72 -21.98 -4.11
CA SER A 169 -33.71 -22.78 -5.33
C SER A 169 -32.53 -22.44 -6.25
N GLU A 170 -32.28 -21.14 -6.46
CA GLU A 170 -31.20 -20.64 -7.31
C GLU A 170 -29.82 -20.90 -6.68
N LEU A 171 -29.71 -20.82 -5.35
CA LEU A 171 -28.48 -21.15 -4.63
C LEU A 171 -28.09 -22.62 -4.82
N LYS A 172 -29.06 -23.54 -4.76
CA LYS A 172 -28.83 -24.97 -5.02
C LYS A 172 -28.36 -25.21 -6.46
N TRP A 173 -28.93 -24.50 -7.43
CA TRP A 173 -28.60 -24.68 -8.85
C TRP A 173 -27.23 -24.09 -9.23
N THR A 174 -26.83 -22.99 -8.60
CA THR A 174 -25.56 -22.30 -8.92
C THR A 174 -24.30 -22.97 -8.36
N GLY A 175 -24.43 -23.89 -7.39
CA GLY A 175 -23.31 -24.59 -6.77
C GLY A 175 -22.29 -23.68 -6.06
N LYS A 176 -22.66 -22.42 -5.79
CA LYS A 176 -21.80 -21.45 -5.12
C LYS A 176 -21.73 -21.73 -3.63
N LYS A 177 -20.53 -21.59 -3.05
CA LYS A 177 -20.33 -21.79 -1.61
C LYS A 177 -20.98 -20.64 -0.83
N PHE A 178 -22.09 -20.93 -0.16
CA PHE A 178 -22.78 -19.98 0.70
C PHE A 178 -22.08 -19.85 2.07
N PRO A 179 -21.98 -18.64 2.66
CA PRO A 179 -21.28 -18.43 3.91
C PRO A 179 -22.10 -18.82 5.15
N GLY A 180 -22.32 -20.12 5.37
CA GLY A 180 -23.08 -20.68 6.49
C GLY A 180 -24.19 -21.60 6.02
N SER A 181 -25.14 -21.94 6.90
CA SER A 181 -26.37 -22.65 6.51
C SER A 181 -27.48 -21.70 6.07
N VAL A 182 -28.40 -22.18 5.22
CA VAL A 182 -29.57 -21.38 4.78
C VAL A 182 -30.52 -21.10 5.95
N SER A 183 -30.63 -22.04 6.90
CA SER A 183 -31.38 -21.85 8.14
C SER A 183 -30.79 -20.74 9.02
N GLU A 184 -29.47 -20.72 9.23
CA GLU A 184 -28.79 -19.62 9.94
C GLU A 184 -29.01 -18.28 9.25
N PHE A 185 -29.06 -18.26 7.91
CA PHE A 185 -29.31 -17.03 7.17
C PHE A 185 -30.75 -16.54 7.30
N LYS A 186 -31.73 -17.44 7.35
CA LYS A 186 -33.12 -17.08 7.64
C LYS A 186 -33.27 -16.47 9.03
N GLU A 187 -32.69 -17.11 10.06
CA GLU A 187 -32.63 -16.57 11.42
C GLU A 187 -31.93 -15.20 11.46
N PHE A 188 -30.87 -15.03 10.66
CA PHE A 188 -30.20 -13.74 10.51
C PHE A 188 -31.14 -12.67 9.94
N ILE A 189 -31.89 -12.95 8.86
CA ILE A 189 -32.82 -11.97 8.27
C ILE A 189 -33.87 -11.52 9.28
N ASP A 190 -34.41 -12.46 10.06
CA ASP A 190 -35.38 -12.16 11.11
C ASP A 190 -34.76 -11.27 12.21
N SER A 191 -33.55 -11.64 12.67
CA SER A 191 -32.81 -10.84 13.65
C SER A 191 -32.43 -9.46 13.11
N TRP A 192 -32.13 -9.35 11.82
CA TRP A 192 -31.80 -8.11 11.15
C TRP A 192 -33.02 -7.20 11.05
N HIS A 193 -34.18 -7.74 10.67
CA HIS A 193 -35.45 -7.01 10.67
C HIS A 193 -35.78 -6.46 12.06
N ALA A 194 -35.57 -7.26 13.12
CA ALA A 194 -35.80 -6.85 14.49
C ALA A 194 -34.92 -5.66 14.93
N THR A 195 -33.79 -5.39 14.25
CA THR A 195 -32.93 -4.23 14.54
C THR A 195 -33.40 -2.93 13.89
N LEU A 196 -34.29 -2.98 12.90
CA LEU A 196 -34.73 -1.79 12.14
C LEU A 196 -35.34 -0.69 13.03
N PRO A 197 -36.19 -0.98 14.04
CA PRO A 197 -36.71 0.06 14.92
C PRO A 197 -35.62 0.81 15.68
N LEU A 198 -34.59 0.11 16.15
CA LEU A 198 -33.46 0.72 16.86
C LEU A 198 -32.61 1.58 15.90
N ARG A 199 -32.35 1.11 14.68
CA ARG A 199 -31.66 1.90 13.65
C ARG A 199 -32.41 3.19 13.34
N LYS A 200 -33.74 3.12 13.18
CA LYS A 200 -34.58 4.30 12.97
C LYS A 200 -34.51 5.29 14.13
N LYS A 201 -34.53 4.80 15.38
CA LYS A 201 -34.33 5.65 16.57
C LYS A 201 -32.98 6.36 16.53
N ILE A 202 -31.90 5.64 16.20
CA ILE A 202 -30.56 6.23 16.06
C ILE A 202 -30.54 7.32 14.99
N ILE A 203 -31.13 7.09 13.81
CA ILE A 203 -31.20 8.08 12.73
C ILE A 203 -31.97 9.32 13.17
N GLN A 204 -33.11 9.12 13.85
CA GLN A 204 -33.91 10.22 14.38
C GLN A 204 -33.14 11.00 15.45
N GLY A 205 -32.53 10.33 16.42
CA GLY A 205 -31.75 10.97 17.48
C GLY A 205 -30.53 11.71 16.95
N HIS A 206 -29.86 11.21 15.91
CA HIS A 206 -28.80 11.93 15.20
C HIS A 206 -29.34 13.17 14.49
N THR A 207 -30.52 13.08 13.86
CA THR A 207 -31.17 14.22 13.20
C THR A 207 -31.53 15.32 14.20
N GLU A 208 -32.03 14.95 15.38
CA GLU A 208 -32.28 15.87 16.48
C GLU A 208 -30.98 16.44 17.06
N ALA A 209 -29.91 15.65 17.14
CA ALA A 209 -28.59 16.11 17.54
C ALA A 209 -28.03 17.15 16.56
N ILE A 210 -28.19 16.94 15.24
CA ILE A 210 -27.86 17.95 14.22
C ILE A 210 -28.68 19.22 14.43
N ALA A 211 -29.98 19.11 14.72
CA ALA A 211 -30.83 20.27 14.96
C ALA A 211 -30.35 21.08 16.18
N ARG A 212 -30.06 20.42 17.31
CA ARG A 212 -29.44 21.04 18.48
C ARG A 212 -28.08 21.65 18.14
N ALA A 213 -27.30 21.00 17.28
CA ALA A 213 -26.01 21.53 16.88
C ALA A 213 -26.15 22.81 16.03
N LYS A 214 -27.16 22.86 15.17
CA LYS A 214 -27.48 24.05 14.37
C LYS A 214 -27.85 25.26 15.23
N GLU A 215 -28.43 25.07 16.41
CA GLU A 215 -28.74 26.18 17.33
C GLU A 215 -27.49 26.95 17.78
N PHE A 216 -26.37 26.25 18.00
CA PHE A 216 -25.10 26.91 18.35
C PHE A 216 -24.29 27.36 17.13
N ILE A 217 -24.44 26.70 15.97
CA ILE A 217 -23.75 27.06 14.71
C ILE A 217 -24.39 28.32 14.08
N GLY A 218 -25.70 28.48 14.23
CA GLY A 218 -26.47 29.55 13.62
C GLY A 218 -26.54 29.42 12.09
N THR A 219 -26.59 30.54 11.39
CA THR A 219 -26.68 30.62 9.92
C THR A 219 -25.32 30.62 9.21
N ARG A 220 -24.23 30.51 9.96
CA ARG A 220 -22.87 30.56 9.43
C ARG A 220 -22.51 29.23 8.76
N PRO A 221 -21.63 29.24 7.74
CA PRO A 221 -21.07 28.01 7.19
C PRO A 221 -20.42 27.17 8.30
N VAL A 222 -20.77 25.87 8.38
CA VAL A 222 -20.29 24.97 9.45
C VAL A 222 -18.77 24.98 9.57
N GLN A 223 -18.05 25.06 8.44
CA GLN A 223 -16.59 25.13 8.42
C GLN A 223 -16.02 26.37 9.15
N GLU A 224 -16.70 27.53 9.09
CA GLU A 224 -16.26 28.73 9.83
C GLU A 224 -16.41 28.54 11.33
N VAL A 225 -17.51 27.93 11.75
CA VAL A 225 -17.75 27.63 13.17
C VAL A 225 -16.72 26.61 13.68
N ILE A 226 -16.40 25.60 12.88
CA ILE A 226 -15.34 24.62 13.20
C ILE A 226 -13.98 25.30 13.39
N ALA A 227 -13.63 26.26 12.55
CA ALA A 227 -12.34 26.97 12.66
C ALA A 227 -12.20 27.81 13.94
N GLU A 228 -13.31 28.15 14.58
CA GLU A 228 -13.39 28.90 15.83
C GLU A 228 -13.54 28.02 17.07
N TRP A 229 -13.60 26.69 16.90
CA TRP A 229 -13.75 25.78 18.02
C TRP A 229 -12.63 25.92 19.05
N ASN A 230 -13.05 25.99 20.32
CA ASN A 230 -12.21 26.08 21.50
C ASN A 230 -12.62 24.99 22.51
N LYS A 231 -12.10 25.03 23.74
CA LYS A 231 -12.48 24.06 24.79
C LYS A 231 -13.99 24.08 25.11
N ASP A 232 -14.66 25.22 24.97
CA ASP A 232 -16.11 25.34 25.21
C ASP A 232 -16.93 24.68 24.09
N ALA A 233 -16.40 24.67 22.86
CA ALA A 233 -17.04 24.00 21.73
C ALA A 233 -17.21 22.50 21.98
N LYS A 234 -16.23 21.86 22.63
CA LYS A 234 -16.33 20.44 23.04
C LYS A 234 -17.53 20.22 23.95
N ALA A 235 -17.69 21.01 25.01
CA ALA A 235 -18.81 20.87 25.93
C ALA A 235 -20.17 21.06 25.22
N LYS A 236 -20.26 22.03 24.30
CA LYS A 236 -21.47 22.28 23.49
C LYS A 236 -21.77 21.15 22.49
N LEU A 237 -20.75 20.51 21.94
CA LEU A 237 -20.91 19.35 21.07
C LEU A 237 -21.41 18.14 21.88
N GLU A 238 -20.84 17.91 23.06
CA GLU A 238 -21.23 16.81 23.93
C GLU A 238 -22.68 16.95 24.41
N THR A 239 -23.14 18.18 24.71
CA THR A 239 -24.56 18.43 25.03
C THR A 239 -25.48 18.22 23.82
N ALA A 240 -25.03 18.54 22.60
CA ALA A 240 -25.79 18.25 21.37
C ALA A 240 -25.85 16.74 21.08
N GLY A 241 -24.87 15.97 21.55
CA GLY A 241 -24.75 14.52 21.40
C GLY A 241 -23.62 14.08 20.48
N PHE A 242 -22.56 14.88 20.34
CA PHE A 242 -21.36 14.57 19.58
C PHE A 242 -20.14 14.58 20.51
N TYR A 243 -19.35 13.52 20.46
CA TYR A 243 -18.13 13.40 21.24
C TYR A 243 -16.90 13.58 20.33
N ILE A 244 -15.98 14.42 20.78
CA ILE A 244 -14.72 14.70 20.07
C ILE A 244 -13.55 14.63 21.06
N SER A 245 -12.46 13.99 20.65
CA SER A 245 -11.23 13.95 21.45
C SER A 245 -10.50 15.31 21.37
N PRO A 246 -9.69 15.68 22.38
CA PRO A 246 -8.92 16.92 22.33
C PRO A 246 -7.99 17.00 21.10
N ASP A 247 -7.36 15.88 20.75
CA ASP A 247 -6.43 15.81 19.60
C ASP A 247 -7.18 15.93 18.27
N GLU A 248 -8.37 15.31 18.14
CA GLU A 248 -9.23 15.48 16.97
C GLU A 248 -9.74 16.91 16.85
N LEU A 249 -10.12 17.53 17.98
CA LEU A 249 -10.59 18.92 18.01
C LEU A 249 -9.53 19.87 17.47
N GLU A 250 -8.29 19.76 17.93
CA GLU A 250 -7.17 20.57 17.44
C GLU A 250 -6.93 20.35 15.95
N THR A 251 -6.84 19.07 15.53
CA THR A 251 -6.58 18.69 14.13
C THR A 251 -7.65 19.24 13.18
N VAL A 252 -8.92 19.09 13.52
CA VAL A 252 -10.06 19.52 12.70
C VAL A 252 -10.13 21.04 12.63
N THR A 253 -9.89 21.71 13.75
CA THR A 253 -9.93 23.18 13.85
C THR A 253 -8.82 23.81 13.00
N ASP A 254 -7.60 23.28 13.08
CA ASP A 254 -6.47 23.78 12.30
C ASP A 254 -6.64 23.54 10.79
N GLU A 255 -7.14 22.37 10.41
CA GLU A 255 -7.47 22.06 9.02
C GLU A 255 -8.60 22.97 8.49
N ALA A 256 -9.61 23.27 9.31
CA ALA A 256 -10.68 24.19 8.95
C ALA A 256 -10.15 25.62 8.72
N ARG A 257 -9.30 26.13 9.63
CA ARG A 257 -8.63 27.44 9.49
C ARG A 257 -7.79 27.50 8.23
N LYS A 258 -7.02 26.45 7.95
CA LYS A 258 -6.20 26.32 6.73
C LYS A 258 -7.06 26.41 5.48
N ASN A 259 -8.15 25.64 5.42
CA ASN A 259 -9.05 25.65 4.27
C ASN A 259 -9.79 26.98 4.08
N LEU A 260 -10.11 27.70 5.16
CA LEU A 260 -10.68 29.06 5.05
C LEU A 260 -9.66 30.06 4.49
N LYS A 261 -8.37 29.96 4.88
CA LYS A 261 -7.30 30.77 4.28
C LYS A 261 -7.18 30.48 2.77
N PHE A 262 -7.20 29.20 2.38
CA PHE A 262 -7.19 28.84 0.96
C PHE A 262 -8.39 29.42 0.21
N LYS A 263 -9.61 29.25 0.74
CA LYS A 263 -10.82 29.80 0.15
C LYS A 263 -10.72 31.31 -0.09
N LYS A 264 -10.23 32.06 0.91
CA LYS A 264 -10.05 33.51 0.82
C LYS A 264 -9.07 33.91 -0.30
N VAL A 265 -7.92 33.24 -0.37
CA VAL A 265 -6.92 33.52 -1.42
C VAL A 265 -7.46 33.13 -2.81
N ILE A 266 -8.21 32.03 -2.91
CA ILE A 266 -8.88 31.62 -4.14
C ILE A 266 -9.87 32.70 -4.59
N GLU A 267 -10.69 33.25 -3.69
CA GLU A 267 -11.63 34.34 -3.99
C GLU A 267 -10.90 35.58 -4.54
N TRP A 268 -9.73 35.93 -3.98
CA TRP A 268 -8.89 37.00 -4.53
C TRP A 268 -8.41 36.69 -5.95
N PHE A 269 -7.99 35.45 -6.19
CA PHE A 269 -7.48 35.00 -7.49
C PHE A 269 -8.57 34.78 -8.53
N GLU A 270 -9.82 34.58 -8.11
CA GLU A 270 -11.00 34.45 -8.97
C GLU A 270 -11.60 35.81 -9.35
N ASN A 271 -11.22 36.89 -8.66
CA ASN A 271 -11.66 38.23 -9.00
C ASN A 271 -11.32 38.56 -10.48
N PRO A 272 -12.32 38.89 -11.32
CA PRO A 272 -12.10 39.11 -12.75
C PRO A 272 -11.12 40.24 -13.06
N ALA A 273 -11.14 41.31 -12.27
CA ALA A 273 -10.25 42.45 -12.47
C ALA A 273 -8.79 42.07 -12.13
N PHE A 274 -8.59 41.29 -11.06
CA PHE A 274 -7.27 40.75 -10.72
C PHE A 274 -6.75 39.82 -11.82
N ARG A 275 -7.55 38.86 -12.29
CA ARG A 275 -7.16 37.93 -13.37
C ARG A 275 -6.77 38.67 -14.64
N ASN A 276 -7.54 39.69 -15.03
CA ASN A 276 -7.23 40.49 -16.21
C ASN A 276 -5.92 41.27 -16.07
N ARG A 277 -5.69 41.90 -14.91
CA ARG A 277 -4.45 42.63 -14.65
C ARG A 277 -3.25 41.70 -14.56
N PHE A 278 -3.39 40.57 -13.86
CA PHE A 278 -2.36 39.54 -13.74
C PHE A 278 -1.94 39.00 -15.12
N ALA A 279 -2.91 38.64 -15.97
CA ALA A 279 -2.64 38.19 -17.34
C ALA A 279 -1.85 39.23 -18.15
N SER A 280 -2.20 40.52 -18.02
CA SER A 280 -1.50 41.61 -18.71
C SER A 280 -0.06 41.81 -18.21
N SER A 281 0.16 41.75 -16.90
CA SER A 281 1.49 41.92 -16.27
C SER A 281 2.47 40.81 -16.65
N TYR A 282 1.97 39.58 -16.81
CA TYR A 282 2.78 38.41 -17.18
C TYR A 282 2.71 38.06 -18.68
N ARG A 283 2.09 38.91 -19.52
CA ARG A 283 1.98 38.74 -20.98
C ARG A 283 1.36 37.39 -21.41
N PHE A 284 0.35 36.92 -20.68
CA PHE A 284 -0.40 35.72 -21.07
C PHE A 284 -1.21 36.00 -22.35
N LYS A 285 -0.87 35.29 -23.44
CA LYS A 285 -1.59 35.39 -24.73
C LYS A 285 -2.96 34.71 -24.69
N ASP A 286 -3.08 33.64 -23.91
CA ASP A 286 -4.31 32.86 -23.76
C ASP A 286 -4.77 32.90 -22.30
N LYS A 287 -5.85 33.64 -22.05
CA LYS A 287 -6.43 33.82 -20.70
C LYS A 287 -7.11 32.55 -20.19
N SER A 288 -7.51 31.62 -21.07
CA SER A 288 -8.16 30.37 -20.66
C SER A 288 -7.23 29.43 -19.89
N LYS A 289 -5.91 29.58 -20.09
CA LYS A 289 -4.87 28.80 -19.40
C LYS A 289 -4.49 29.37 -18.03
N LEU A 290 -5.02 30.53 -17.66
CA LEU A 290 -4.77 31.15 -16.35
C LEU A 290 -5.66 30.51 -15.29
N THR A 291 -5.21 29.39 -14.75
CA THR A 291 -5.87 28.71 -13.63
C THR A 291 -5.46 29.30 -12.29
N THR A 292 -6.30 29.14 -11.27
CA THR A 292 -5.98 29.55 -9.89
C THR A 292 -4.68 28.89 -9.39
N ASP A 293 -4.47 27.61 -9.71
CA ASP A 293 -3.25 26.87 -9.36
C ASP A 293 -1.98 27.47 -9.99
N LEU A 294 -2.11 27.97 -11.22
CA LEU A 294 -1.00 28.62 -11.90
C LEU A 294 -0.63 29.92 -11.18
N ILE A 295 -1.62 30.71 -10.74
CA ILE A 295 -1.40 31.93 -9.97
C ILE A 295 -0.74 31.61 -8.62
N PHE A 296 -1.17 30.55 -7.94
CA PHE A 296 -0.50 30.04 -6.74
C PHE A 296 0.97 29.69 -7.00
N THR A 297 1.30 29.09 -8.16
CA THR A 297 2.68 28.76 -8.54
C THR A 297 3.57 30.02 -8.62
N TYR A 298 3.03 31.15 -9.09
CA TYR A 298 3.74 32.43 -9.09
C TYR A 298 3.90 33.05 -7.69
N ALA A 299 3.09 32.63 -6.71
CA ALA A 299 3.15 33.11 -5.33
C ALA A 299 4.02 32.25 -4.40
N VAL A 300 4.66 31.17 -4.90
CA VAL A 300 5.48 30.24 -4.10
C VAL A 300 6.76 30.87 -3.54
N THR A 301 7.27 31.92 -4.19
CA THR A 301 8.45 32.66 -3.73
C THR A 301 8.03 33.98 -3.11
N GLU A 302 8.81 34.49 -2.15
CA GLU A 302 8.52 35.75 -1.48
C GLU A 302 8.37 36.92 -2.47
N SER A 303 9.33 37.07 -3.39
CA SER A 303 9.25 38.06 -4.48
C SER A 303 8.05 37.87 -5.41
N GLY A 304 7.62 36.61 -5.60
CA GLY A 304 6.43 36.27 -6.38
C GLY A 304 5.15 36.69 -5.68
N ALA A 305 5.05 36.38 -4.38
CA ALA A 305 3.95 36.80 -3.53
C ALA A 305 3.86 38.33 -3.44
N GLU A 306 4.98 39.05 -3.31
CA GLU A 306 5.00 40.52 -3.34
C GLU A 306 4.44 41.10 -4.65
N ARG A 307 4.81 40.51 -5.79
CA ARG A 307 4.26 40.92 -7.09
C ARG A 307 2.75 40.67 -7.18
N VAL A 308 2.29 39.51 -6.72
CA VAL A 308 0.86 39.16 -6.67
C VAL A 308 0.10 40.15 -5.77
N MET A 309 0.63 40.43 -4.59
CA MET A 309 0.09 41.40 -3.63
C MET A 309 0.01 42.81 -4.20
N LYS A 310 1.02 43.24 -4.96
CA LYS A 310 1.00 44.53 -5.65
C LYS A 310 -0.15 44.61 -6.65
N ILE A 311 -0.36 43.56 -7.44
CA ILE A 311 -1.46 43.50 -8.41
C ILE A 311 -2.82 43.51 -7.71
N LEU A 312 -2.97 42.79 -6.59
CA LEU A 312 -4.20 42.80 -5.81
C LEU A 312 -4.54 44.20 -5.27
N LYS A 313 -3.52 44.94 -4.81
CA LYS A 313 -3.66 46.33 -4.35
C LYS A 313 -3.99 47.30 -5.49
N GLU A 314 -3.37 47.14 -6.67
CA GLU A 314 -3.69 47.95 -7.86
C GLU A 314 -5.16 47.84 -8.28
N VAL A 315 -5.78 46.70 -8.01
CA VAL A 315 -7.16 46.38 -8.38
C VAL A 315 -8.15 46.62 -7.24
N ASN A 316 -7.70 47.20 -6.11
CA ASN A 316 -8.52 47.45 -4.92
C ASN A 316 -9.19 46.18 -4.34
N VAL A 317 -8.56 45.01 -4.46
CA VAL A 317 -9.02 43.82 -3.74
C VAL A 317 -8.65 43.98 -2.26
N PRO A 318 -9.58 43.80 -1.31
CA PRO A 318 -9.27 43.90 0.11
C PRO A 318 -8.39 42.71 0.54
N VAL A 319 -7.12 43.00 0.82
CA VAL A 319 -6.14 42.00 1.26
C VAL A 319 -5.70 42.28 2.70
N ASP A 320 -5.81 41.27 3.55
CA ASP A 320 -5.48 41.34 4.97
C ASP A 320 -4.29 40.45 5.38
N MET A 321 -3.62 39.83 4.39
CA MET A 321 -2.44 38.99 4.60
C MET A 321 -1.15 39.69 4.14
N LYS A 322 -0.02 39.36 4.78
CA LYS A 322 1.31 39.81 4.33
C LYS A 322 1.80 38.93 3.16
N ALA A 323 2.76 39.43 2.38
CA ALA A 323 3.34 38.68 1.26
C ALA A 323 4.00 37.36 1.72
N GLU A 324 4.68 37.37 2.87
CA GLU A 324 5.26 36.16 3.47
C GLU A 324 4.17 35.12 3.82
N GLU A 325 3.03 35.57 4.35
CA GLU A 325 1.92 34.66 4.67
C GLU A 325 1.25 34.10 3.41
N LEU A 326 1.10 34.92 2.35
CA LEU A 326 0.63 34.46 1.05
C LEU A 326 1.58 33.43 0.45
N CYS A 327 2.90 33.64 0.56
CA CYS A 327 3.92 32.71 0.10
C CYS A 327 3.79 31.34 0.79
N ARG A 328 3.71 31.32 2.13
CA ARG A 328 3.50 30.09 2.90
C ARG A 328 2.18 29.40 2.54
N THR A 329 1.11 30.16 2.38
CA THR A 329 -0.21 29.63 1.99
C THR A 329 -0.18 29.02 0.60
N ALA A 330 0.53 29.64 -0.36
CA ALA A 330 0.70 29.12 -1.71
C ALA A 330 1.50 27.82 -1.74
N GLN A 331 2.56 27.72 -0.94
CA GLN A 331 3.33 26.48 -0.77
C GLN A 331 2.46 25.35 -0.23
N GLN A 332 1.71 25.62 0.85
CA GLN A 332 0.81 24.64 1.47
C GLN A 332 -0.31 24.20 0.52
N TYR A 333 -0.95 25.13 -0.21
CA TYR A 333 -2.02 24.81 -1.16
C TYR A 333 -1.53 23.87 -2.28
N LEU A 334 -0.37 24.16 -2.86
CA LEU A 334 0.19 23.32 -3.93
C LEU A 334 0.67 21.95 -3.42
N GLU A 335 1.18 21.89 -2.20
CA GLU A 335 1.54 20.62 -1.55
C GLU A 335 0.29 19.75 -1.31
N ASP A 336 -0.77 20.32 -0.72
CA ASP A 336 -2.05 19.64 -0.50
C ASP A 336 -2.67 19.15 -1.82
N LYS A 337 -2.59 19.97 -2.88
CA LYS A 337 -3.09 19.59 -4.20
C LYS A 337 -2.32 18.40 -4.78
N ARG A 338 -0.99 18.42 -4.71
CA ARG A 338 -0.15 17.28 -5.12
C ARG A 338 -0.46 16.02 -4.32
N LEU A 339 -0.67 16.15 -3.02
CA LEU A 339 -1.06 15.02 -2.16
C LEU A 339 -2.44 14.46 -2.54
N THR A 340 -3.39 15.31 -2.92
CA THR A 340 -4.72 14.89 -3.38
C THR A 340 -4.64 14.14 -4.71
N GLU A 341 -3.87 14.66 -5.67
CA GLU A 341 -3.60 14.00 -6.95
C GLU A 341 -2.93 12.62 -6.72
N MET A 342 -2.06 12.51 -5.72
CA MET A 342 -1.46 11.22 -5.33
C MET A 342 -2.41 10.29 -4.59
N GLU A 343 -3.32 10.79 -3.76
CA GLU A 343 -4.29 9.96 -3.03
C GLU A 343 -5.13 9.14 -4.01
N THR A 344 -5.52 9.71 -5.16
CA THR A 344 -6.21 8.95 -6.22
C THR A 344 -5.34 7.83 -6.80
N SER A 345 -4.06 8.14 -7.05
CA SER A 345 -3.06 7.19 -7.57
C SER A 345 -2.76 6.06 -6.57
N VAL A 346 -2.69 6.39 -5.28
CA VAL A 346 -2.41 5.46 -4.17
C VAL A 346 -3.65 4.64 -3.80
N SER A 347 -4.84 5.20 -3.89
CA SER A 347 -6.09 4.49 -3.60
C SER A 347 -6.26 3.27 -4.51
N ALA A 348 -5.82 3.35 -5.77
CA ALA A 348 -5.76 2.20 -6.67
C ALA A 348 -4.88 1.05 -6.13
N LEU A 349 -3.84 1.35 -5.35
CA LEU A 349 -2.98 0.36 -4.71
C LEU A 349 -3.64 -0.30 -3.48
N LYS A 350 -4.52 0.42 -2.76
CA LYS A 350 -5.20 -0.07 -1.55
C LYS A 350 -6.26 -1.14 -1.84
N TYR A 351 -6.91 -1.06 -3.00
CA TYR A 351 -7.94 -2.03 -3.41
C TYR A 351 -7.36 -3.35 -3.93
N GLU A 352 -6.07 -3.40 -4.26
CA GLU A 352 -5.44 -4.64 -4.69
C GLU A 352 -5.15 -5.53 -3.48
N GLN A 353 -5.67 -6.76 -3.46
CA GLN A 353 -5.30 -7.76 -2.46
C GLN A 353 -3.81 -8.10 -2.63
N ARG A 354 -2.96 -7.44 -1.83
CA ARG A 354 -1.52 -7.67 -1.83
C ARG A 354 -1.15 -8.68 -0.74
N ILE A 355 -0.61 -9.83 -1.15
CA ILE A 355 0.00 -10.79 -0.22
C ILE A 355 1.42 -10.30 0.05
N LEU A 356 1.76 -10.05 1.32
CA LEU A 356 3.08 -9.54 1.73
C LEU A 356 3.51 -8.22 1.04
N GLY A 357 2.56 -7.43 0.51
CA GLY A 357 2.86 -6.20 -0.22
C GLY A 357 3.09 -6.36 -1.74
N PHE A 358 2.89 -7.56 -2.28
CA PHE A 358 2.96 -7.83 -3.73
C PHE A 358 1.60 -8.15 -4.33
N SER A 359 1.35 -7.62 -5.52
CA SER A 359 0.23 -8.08 -6.37
C SER A 359 0.46 -9.54 -6.76
N SER A 360 -0.61 -10.32 -6.88
CA SER A 360 -0.57 -11.73 -7.29
C SER A 360 0.19 -11.91 -8.61
N ARG A 361 0.02 -10.99 -9.57
CA ARG A 361 0.73 -11.00 -10.86
C ARG A 361 2.24 -10.84 -10.70
N VAL A 362 2.65 -9.93 -9.82
CA VAL A 362 4.07 -9.65 -9.55
C VAL A 362 4.72 -10.84 -8.87
N LEU A 363 4.04 -11.47 -7.91
CA LEU A 363 4.53 -12.65 -7.22
C LEU A 363 4.75 -13.82 -8.19
N TRP A 364 3.84 -14.03 -9.14
CA TRP A 364 4.02 -14.98 -10.23
C TRP A 364 5.24 -14.68 -11.10
N LEU A 365 5.48 -13.42 -11.45
CA LEU A 365 6.66 -13.02 -12.23
C LEU A 365 7.98 -13.24 -11.46
N ILE A 366 8.01 -12.95 -10.16
CA ILE A 366 9.18 -13.24 -9.30
C ILE A 366 9.46 -14.74 -9.30
N LEU A 367 8.44 -15.58 -9.10
CA LEU A 367 8.60 -17.03 -9.07
C LEU A 367 9.17 -17.57 -10.39
N VAL A 368 8.61 -17.16 -11.53
CA VAL A 368 9.10 -17.59 -12.85
C VAL A 368 10.53 -17.10 -13.09
N SER A 369 10.84 -15.85 -12.75
CA SER A 369 12.19 -15.28 -12.90
C SER A 369 13.22 -16.04 -12.06
N MET A 370 12.89 -16.38 -10.81
CA MET A 370 13.75 -17.19 -9.94
C MET A 370 13.97 -18.60 -10.51
N LEU A 371 12.93 -19.24 -11.06
CA LEU A 371 13.04 -20.56 -11.67
C LEU A 371 13.99 -20.54 -12.88
N VAL A 372 13.83 -19.55 -13.77
CA VAL A 372 14.73 -19.37 -14.92
C VAL A 372 16.18 -19.13 -14.47
N CYS A 373 16.38 -18.35 -13.40
CA CYS A 373 17.70 -18.15 -12.81
C CYS A 373 18.32 -19.46 -12.33
N ILE A 374 17.54 -20.29 -11.62
CA ILE A 374 18.02 -21.59 -11.10
C ILE A 374 18.49 -22.47 -12.26
N VAL A 375 17.65 -22.63 -13.29
CA VAL A 375 17.99 -23.45 -14.47
C VAL A 375 19.24 -22.92 -15.18
N GLY A 376 19.35 -21.59 -15.34
CA GLY A 376 20.50 -20.95 -15.98
C GLY A 376 21.81 -21.20 -15.22
N VAL A 377 21.81 -21.02 -13.90
CA VAL A 377 22.99 -21.24 -13.06
C VAL A 377 23.35 -22.72 -13.00
N THR A 378 22.37 -23.61 -12.86
CA THR A 378 22.59 -25.07 -12.88
C THR A 378 23.25 -25.50 -14.19
N ASN A 379 22.78 -25.00 -15.34
CA ASN A 379 23.35 -25.33 -16.64
C ASN A 379 24.79 -24.81 -16.79
N ALA A 380 25.04 -23.55 -16.39
CA ALA A 380 26.38 -22.98 -16.41
C ALA A 380 27.37 -23.77 -15.52
N MET A 381 26.89 -24.22 -14.36
CA MET A 381 27.68 -25.04 -13.44
C MET A 381 27.93 -26.45 -13.98
N LEU A 382 26.94 -27.12 -14.60
CA LEU A 382 27.16 -28.42 -15.25
C LEU A 382 28.24 -28.32 -16.34
N MET A 383 28.21 -27.26 -17.14
CA MET A 383 29.24 -27.01 -18.15
C MET A 383 30.63 -26.81 -17.51
N SER A 384 30.70 -26.18 -16.32
CA SER A 384 31.93 -26.06 -15.53
C SER A 384 32.45 -27.42 -15.07
N VAL A 385 31.57 -28.31 -14.63
CA VAL A 385 31.93 -29.67 -14.23
C VAL A 385 32.52 -30.46 -15.40
N THR A 386 31.94 -30.37 -16.59
CA THR A 386 32.41 -31.12 -17.77
C THR A 386 33.77 -30.62 -18.28
N GLU A 387 34.03 -29.31 -18.23
CA GLU A 387 35.34 -28.78 -18.63
C GLU A 387 36.44 -29.10 -17.62
N ARG A 388 36.09 -29.13 -16.33
CA ARG A 388 37.00 -29.45 -15.24
C ARG A 388 37.11 -30.94 -14.98
N PHE A 389 36.61 -31.78 -15.89
CA PHE A 389 36.58 -33.22 -15.69
C PHE A 389 37.97 -33.80 -15.39
N LYS A 390 39.00 -33.38 -16.15
CA LYS A 390 40.40 -33.79 -15.92
C LYS A 390 40.95 -33.28 -14.59
N GLU A 391 40.69 -32.03 -14.22
CA GLU A 391 41.09 -31.45 -12.91
C GLU A 391 40.43 -32.20 -11.74
N ILE A 392 39.14 -32.53 -11.84
CA ILE A 392 38.40 -33.24 -10.79
C ILE A 392 38.93 -34.67 -10.65
N ALA A 393 39.21 -35.34 -11.76
CA ALA A 393 39.77 -36.68 -11.76
C ALA A 393 41.17 -36.73 -11.14
N THR A 394 42.05 -35.77 -11.46
CA THR A 394 43.38 -35.71 -10.83
C THR A 394 43.27 -35.45 -9.33
N MET A 395 42.40 -34.54 -8.89
CA MET A 395 42.14 -34.31 -7.46
C MET A 395 41.66 -35.59 -6.75
N LYS A 396 40.74 -36.36 -7.38
CA LYS A 396 40.26 -37.63 -6.82
C LYS A 396 41.36 -38.71 -6.77
N CYS A 397 42.20 -38.81 -7.80
CA CYS A 397 43.34 -39.73 -7.79
C CYS A 397 44.35 -39.40 -6.69
N LEU A 398 44.48 -38.11 -6.34
CA LEU A 398 45.31 -37.64 -5.22
C LEU A 398 44.63 -37.80 -3.84
N GLY A 399 43.42 -38.37 -3.79
CA GLY A 399 42.72 -38.69 -2.55
C GLY A 399 41.68 -37.66 -2.09
N ALA A 400 41.26 -36.71 -2.95
CA ALA A 400 40.18 -35.79 -2.62
C ALA A 400 38.84 -36.53 -2.42
N THR A 401 38.13 -36.21 -1.33
CA THR A 401 36.82 -36.80 -1.04
C THR A 401 35.70 -36.15 -1.86
N ASP A 402 34.61 -36.88 -2.08
CA ASP A 402 33.39 -36.35 -2.72
C ASP A 402 32.86 -35.09 -1.99
N GLY A 403 32.97 -35.07 -0.66
CA GLY A 403 32.60 -33.91 0.16
C GLY A 403 33.49 -32.69 -0.08
N PHE A 404 34.80 -32.88 -0.28
CA PHE A 404 35.72 -31.80 -0.63
C PHE A 404 35.35 -31.16 -1.98
N ILE A 405 35.06 -31.98 -2.99
CA ILE A 405 34.64 -31.50 -4.32
C ILE A 405 33.30 -30.76 -4.22
N MET A 406 32.35 -31.30 -3.46
CA MET A 406 31.05 -30.66 -3.25
C MET A 406 31.21 -29.27 -2.61
N ILE A 407 32.01 -29.14 -1.55
CA ILE A 407 32.29 -27.86 -0.88
C ILE A 407 32.98 -26.88 -1.83
N HIS A 408 33.93 -27.34 -2.65
CA HIS A 408 34.61 -26.48 -3.63
C HIS A 408 33.62 -25.81 -4.60
N PHE A 409 32.71 -26.59 -5.20
CA PHE A 409 31.69 -26.05 -6.09
C PHE A 409 30.62 -25.22 -5.37
N MET A 410 30.24 -25.58 -4.14
CA MET A 410 29.32 -24.74 -3.35
C MET A 410 29.94 -23.39 -2.99
N LEU A 411 31.23 -23.34 -2.66
CA LEU A 411 31.97 -22.09 -2.41
C LEU A 411 32.09 -21.24 -3.67
N GLU A 412 32.43 -21.84 -4.81
CA GLU A 412 32.46 -21.16 -6.11
C GLU A 412 31.10 -20.52 -6.43
N SER A 413 30.02 -21.30 -6.30
CA SER A 413 28.67 -20.79 -6.52
C SER A 413 28.26 -19.72 -5.51
N SER A 414 28.65 -19.85 -4.24
CA SER A 414 28.40 -18.86 -3.21
C SER A 414 29.06 -17.52 -3.55
N LEU A 415 30.33 -17.52 -3.99
CA LEU A 415 31.06 -16.29 -4.38
C LEU A 415 30.45 -15.64 -5.63
N LEU A 416 30.07 -16.43 -6.63
CA LEU A 416 29.38 -15.93 -7.82
C LEU A 416 27.98 -15.40 -7.47
N GLY A 417 27.29 -16.06 -6.53
CA GLY A 417 25.98 -15.66 -6.01
C GLY A 417 26.01 -14.38 -5.21
N THR A 418 27.02 -14.16 -4.36
CA THR A 418 27.19 -12.89 -3.66
C THR A 418 27.56 -11.76 -4.62
N ALA A 419 28.47 -12.00 -5.58
CA ALA A 419 28.84 -11.01 -6.58
C ALA A 419 27.64 -10.60 -7.46
N GLY A 420 26.90 -11.58 -7.98
CA GLY A 420 25.66 -11.35 -8.70
C GLY A 420 24.60 -10.69 -7.82
N GLY A 421 24.48 -11.12 -6.56
CA GLY A 421 23.58 -10.54 -5.58
C GLY A 421 23.83 -9.06 -5.31
N ILE A 422 25.10 -8.66 -5.16
CA ILE A 422 25.50 -7.26 -4.94
C ILE A 422 25.21 -6.43 -6.19
N LEU A 423 25.66 -6.88 -7.36
CA LEU A 423 25.41 -6.17 -8.63
C LEU A 423 23.91 -6.04 -8.91
N GLY A 424 23.17 -7.12 -8.71
CA GLY A 424 21.73 -7.14 -8.86
C GLY A 424 21.04 -6.22 -7.86
N ALA A 425 21.44 -6.24 -6.59
CA ALA A 425 20.88 -5.35 -5.58
C ALA A 425 21.04 -3.88 -5.97
N VAL A 426 22.25 -3.46 -6.38
CA VAL A 426 22.54 -2.08 -6.81
C VAL A 426 21.71 -1.70 -8.04
N LEU A 427 21.72 -2.53 -9.09
CA LEU A 427 20.95 -2.27 -10.30
C LEU A 427 19.44 -2.21 -10.03
N GLY A 428 18.94 -3.14 -9.22
CA GLY A 428 17.54 -3.20 -8.84
C GLY A 428 17.10 -2.01 -8.01
N LEU A 429 17.91 -1.52 -7.07
CA LEU A 429 17.61 -0.30 -6.32
C LEU A 429 17.49 0.91 -7.25
N VAL A 430 18.42 1.07 -8.19
CA VAL A 430 18.39 2.17 -9.16
C VAL A 430 17.14 2.10 -10.03
N LEU A 431 16.83 0.92 -10.58
CA LEU A 431 15.62 0.71 -11.39
C LEU A 431 14.33 0.92 -10.58
N GLY A 432 14.30 0.46 -9.32
CA GLY A 432 13.17 0.64 -8.41
C GLY A 432 12.90 2.11 -8.13
N ILE A 433 13.95 2.88 -7.78
CA ILE A 433 13.85 4.33 -7.53
C ILE A 433 13.44 5.08 -8.80
N LEU A 434 14.03 4.75 -9.97
CA LEU A 434 13.65 5.38 -11.24
C LEU A 434 12.17 5.11 -11.56
N SER A 435 11.74 3.85 -11.43
CA SER A 435 10.34 3.47 -11.72
C SER A 435 9.35 4.15 -10.78
N ALA A 436 9.69 4.27 -9.49
CA ALA A 436 8.87 4.99 -8.53
C ALA A 436 8.88 6.50 -8.79
N SER A 437 10.03 7.08 -9.15
CA SER A 437 10.16 8.51 -9.43
C SER A 437 9.42 8.92 -10.71
N SER A 438 9.31 8.04 -11.71
CA SER A 438 8.50 8.30 -12.91
C SER A 438 7.00 8.37 -12.61
N VAL A 439 6.52 7.67 -11.57
CA VAL A 439 5.11 7.66 -11.18
C VAL A 439 4.80 8.72 -10.12
N TYR A 440 5.65 8.85 -9.09
CA TYR A 440 5.39 9.68 -7.91
C TYR A 440 6.24 10.97 -7.83
N GLY A 441 7.12 11.21 -8.80
CA GLY A 441 7.92 12.43 -8.90
C GLY A 441 8.87 12.64 -7.71
N THR A 442 9.02 13.90 -7.29
CA THR A 442 9.97 14.31 -6.24
C THR A 442 9.60 13.82 -4.83
N LEU A 443 8.37 13.36 -4.61
CA LEU A 443 7.93 12.77 -3.35
C LEU A 443 8.45 11.35 -3.13
N ALA A 444 8.75 10.61 -4.22
CA ALA A 444 9.45 9.33 -4.13
C ALA A 444 10.79 9.51 -3.42
N LEU A 445 11.52 10.57 -3.77
CA LEU A 445 12.84 10.89 -3.22
C LEU A 445 12.77 11.41 -1.78
N LYS A 446 11.75 12.24 -1.44
CA LYS A 446 11.59 12.78 -0.08
C LYS A 446 11.22 11.73 0.97
N ASN A 447 10.45 10.70 0.59
CA ASN A 447 10.03 9.64 1.51
C ASN A 447 10.93 8.39 1.47
N LEU A 448 12.14 8.49 0.90
CA LEU A 448 13.10 7.38 0.93
C LEU A 448 13.64 7.18 2.34
N SER A 449 13.25 6.08 2.98
CA SER A 449 13.94 5.63 4.19
C SER A 449 15.19 4.84 3.81
N LEU A 450 16.37 5.40 4.11
CA LEU A 450 17.66 4.77 3.83
C LEU A 450 17.75 3.37 4.45
N LEU A 451 17.21 3.20 5.67
CA LEU A 451 17.17 1.92 6.38
C LEU A 451 16.36 0.86 5.62
N SER A 452 15.23 1.27 5.02
CA SER A 452 14.39 0.35 4.24
C SER A 452 15.07 -0.10 2.94
N LEU A 453 15.82 0.81 2.28
CA LEU A 453 16.59 0.50 1.06
C LEU A 453 17.76 -0.44 1.36
N LEU A 454 18.47 -0.21 2.46
CA LEU A 454 19.53 -1.11 2.94
C LEU A 454 18.95 -2.50 3.28
N GLY A 455 17.79 -2.55 3.93
CA GLY A 455 17.08 -3.79 4.21
C GLY A 455 16.70 -4.56 2.94
N SER A 456 16.16 -3.89 1.92
CA SER A 456 15.83 -4.54 0.65
C SER A 456 17.06 -5.00 -0.13
N ALA A 457 18.15 -4.22 -0.09
CA ALA A 457 19.42 -4.59 -0.69
C ALA A 457 19.98 -5.86 -0.06
N LEU A 458 20.02 -5.91 1.27
CA LEU A 458 20.51 -7.06 2.02
C LEU A 458 19.64 -8.30 1.76
N ALA A 459 18.31 -8.16 1.78
CA ALA A 459 17.40 -9.25 1.44
C ALA A 459 17.63 -9.78 0.01
N SER A 460 17.89 -8.88 -0.94
CA SER A 460 18.17 -9.25 -2.34
C SER A 460 19.50 -10.00 -2.49
N ILE A 461 20.54 -9.57 -1.79
CA ILE A 461 21.84 -10.25 -1.75
C ILE A 461 21.70 -11.65 -1.14
N VAL A 462 20.99 -11.77 -0.02
CA VAL A 462 20.74 -13.07 0.64
C VAL A 462 19.94 -14.00 -0.27
N CYS A 463 18.92 -13.51 -0.98
CA CYS A 463 18.20 -14.33 -1.95
C CYS A 463 19.12 -14.76 -3.11
N GLY A 464 19.97 -13.88 -3.63
CA GLY A 464 20.96 -14.23 -4.66
C GLY A 464 21.90 -15.35 -4.21
N LEU A 465 22.44 -15.24 -3.00
CA LEU A 465 23.25 -16.28 -2.36
C LEU A 465 22.50 -17.62 -2.29
N LEU A 466 21.26 -17.61 -1.75
CA LEU A 466 20.46 -18.82 -1.58
C LEU A 466 20.13 -19.49 -2.92
N ILE A 467 19.72 -18.71 -3.93
CA ILE A 467 19.41 -19.21 -5.26
C ILE A 467 20.65 -19.86 -5.87
N SER A 468 21.82 -19.22 -5.78
CA SER A 468 23.07 -19.79 -6.30
C SER A 468 23.42 -21.11 -5.62
N ILE A 469 23.37 -21.16 -4.28
CA ILE A 469 23.63 -22.38 -3.51
C ILE A 469 22.68 -23.50 -3.93
N ILE A 470 21.37 -23.24 -3.99
CA ILE A 470 20.35 -24.22 -4.42
C ILE A 470 20.66 -24.72 -5.83
N SER A 471 21.00 -23.83 -6.75
CA SER A 471 21.29 -24.14 -8.15
C SER A 471 22.55 -25.00 -8.32
N ALA A 472 23.52 -24.87 -7.40
CA ALA A 472 24.77 -25.61 -7.42
C ALA A 472 24.71 -26.98 -6.74
N VAL A 473 23.67 -27.30 -5.95
CA VAL A 473 23.56 -28.61 -5.28
C VAL A 473 23.63 -29.77 -6.27
N TYR A 474 22.85 -29.69 -7.37
CA TYR A 474 22.81 -30.76 -8.35
C TYR A 474 24.14 -30.92 -9.13
N PRO A 475 24.70 -29.86 -9.75
CA PRO A 475 25.99 -29.94 -10.43
C PRO A 475 27.14 -30.38 -9.50
N ALA A 476 27.17 -29.87 -8.26
CA ALA A 476 28.21 -30.26 -7.30
C ALA A 476 28.14 -31.75 -6.95
N ARG A 477 26.93 -32.33 -6.86
CA ARG A 477 26.76 -33.79 -6.68
C ARG A 477 27.21 -34.58 -7.91
N VAL A 478 26.93 -34.09 -9.11
CA VAL A 478 27.41 -34.69 -10.35
C VAL A 478 28.94 -34.71 -10.35
N ALA A 479 29.57 -33.56 -10.09
CA ALA A 479 31.02 -33.42 -10.01
C ALA A 479 31.65 -34.35 -8.97
N ALA A 480 31.07 -34.37 -7.77
CA ALA A 480 31.53 -35.19 -6.67
C ALA A 480 31.41 -36.69 -6.97
N ARG A 481 30.53 -37.14 -7.87
CA ARG A 481 30.35 -38.57 -8.19
C ARG A 481 31.07 -39.02 -9.47
N LEU A 482 31.84 -38.16 -10.11
CA LEU A 482 32.60 -38.53 -11.31
C LEU A 482 33.62 -39.63 -11.00
N ALA A 483 33.70 -40.63 -11.87
CA ALA A 483 34.64 -41.74 -11.77
C ALA A 483 36.00 -41.35 -12.41
N PRO A 484 37.13 -41.41 -11.67
CA PRO A 484 38.44 -40.98 -12.19
C PRO A 484 38.90 -41.76 -13.43
N MET A 485 38.51 -43.03 -13.52
CA MET A 485 38.80 -43.93 -14.66
C MET A 485 38.19 -43.44 -15.98
N GLU A 486 37.04 -42.78 -15.94
CA GLU A 486 36.37 -42.27 -17.16
C GLU A 486 37.15 -41.08 -17.74
N ALA A 487 37.78 -40.25 -16.91
CA ALA A 487 38.57 -39.11 -17.35
C ALA A 487 39.89 -39.46 -18.03
N MET A 488 40.47 -40.61 -17.69
CA MET A 488 41.70 -41.11 -18.34
C MET A 488 41.42 -41.86 -19.64
N ARG A 489 40.16 -42.16 -19.95
CA ARG A 489 39.75 -42.93 -21.15
C ARG A 489 39.28 -42.03 -22.31
N VAL A 490 39.06 -40.74 -22.05
CA VAL A 490 38.65 -39.76 -23.06
C VAL A 490 39.90 -39.16 -23.70
N GLU A 491 40.32 -39.76 -24.82
CA GLU A 491 41.16 -39.13 -25.85
C GLU A 491 40.28 -38.50 -26.93
#